data_AF-A0A661E4B4-F1
#
_entry.id   AF-A0A661E4B4-F1
#
_cell.length_a   1.000
_cell.length_b   1.000
_cell.length_c   1.000
_cell.angle_alpha   90.00
_cell.angle_beta   90.00
_cell.angle_gamma   90.00
#
_symmetry.space_group_name_H-M   'P 1'
#
loop_
_entity.id
_entity.type
_entity.pdbx_description
1 polymer ?
#
loop_
_entity_poly.entity_id
_entity_poly.type
_entity_poly.pdbx_seq_one_letter_code
_entity_poly.pdbx_strand_id
1 'polypeptide(L)'
;MSGYMSEIFPRAMPAGFSRCAERYGLPLEGMRMAVIGHFLYVQIVPIGAPIDAKGPPPKWLFKLVLKLHPGLRKRMRRCVEVLAERTWQIEIDEWNSTIRDDLVGRNQALQAVDLAALDNAALFGHLTACRDNLYYALESHHSLTASTAVPLGRYLSKTTAWTGLPDHEVLALLRGSSPSTIGNTADLQRVQAALKQHDEAMGWLKSPDEPAETLQRLLTADGELGEAVRAYLEVIGNRLGTGYDVADRRVVEVPDVFLRGLASGLNRDQSSVDLQPPTQSQVDAVRSRVPAEHQAEFDRLLADANLTHEIRDERIVLGDSWATGLTRRALLEAGRRLTESGQIDQPETLVDAKHEEIGALLSGGSGPSREELAQRHQSRLSSRVENMPAFLGGEPGPPPPDEWLPPA
;
A
#
# COMPACT_ATOMS: atom_id res chain seq x y z
N MET A 1 -10.76 -11.03 -1.64
CA MET A 1 -10.66 -10.45 -0.28
C MET A 1 -11.10 -11.47 0.74
N SER A 2 -10.32 -11.65 1.80
CA SER A 2 -10.64 -12.51 2.95
C SER A 2 -11.80 -11.95 3.77
N GLY A 3 -12.43 -12.83 4.56
CA GLY A 3 -13.46 -12.44 5.51
C GLY A 3 -12.96 -11.36 6.48
N TYR A 4 -11.76 -11.53 7.04
CA TYR A 4 -11.17 -10.59 7.99
C TYR A 4 -10.91 -9.21 7.36
N MET A 5 -10.30 -9.15 6.17
CA MET A 5 -10.03 -7.86 5.50
C MET A 5 -11.29 -7.13 5.05
N SER A 6 -12.38 -7.87 4.81
CA SER A 6 -13.67 -7.27 4.42
C SER A 6 -14.30 -6.38 5.51
N GLU A 7 -13.91 -6.56 6.78
CA GLU A 7 -14.39 -5.73 7.90
C GLU A 7 -13.58 -4.43 8.07
N ILE A 8 -12.36 -4.39 7.51
CA ILE A 8 -11.38 -3.32 7.76
C ILE A 8 -11.25 -2.42 6.54
N PHE A 9 -10.87 -3.00 5.39
CA PHE A 9 -10.47 -2.24 4.21
C PHE A 9 -11.59 -1.33 3.67
N PRO A 10 -12.86 -1.81 3.52
CA PRO A 10 -13.98 -0.98 3.08
C PRO A 10 -14.39 0.14 4.05
N ARG A 11 -13.76 0.24 5.23
CA ARG A 11 -14.01 1.30 6.22
C ARG A 11 -12.81 2.25 6.33
N ALA A 12 -11.60 1.70 6.44
CA ALA A 12 -10.37 2.47 6.60
C ALA A 12 -10.04 3.33 5.37
N MET A 13 -10.14 2.75 4.16
CA MET A 13 -9.85 3.48 2.92
C MET A 13 -10.82 4.65 2.71
N PRO A 14 -12.16 4.48 2.82
CA PRO A 14 -13.08 5.62 2.73
C PRO A 14 -12.86 6.69 3.80
N ALA A 15 -12.52 6.30 5.04
CA ALA A 15 -12.23 7.25 6.11
C ALA A 15 -11.01 8.13 5.76
N GLY A 16 -9.90 7.52 5.36
CA GLY A 16 -8.69 8.23 4.95
C GLY A 16 -8.94 9.09 3.71
N PHE A 17 -9.54 8.52 2.67
CA PHE A 17 -9.81 9.24 1.43
C PHE A 17 -10.77 10.43 1.61
N SER A 18 -11.75 10.36 2.51
CA SER A 18 -12.67 11.49 2.75
C SER A 18 -11.94 12.68 3.38
N ARG A 19 -10.99 12.43 4.30
CA ARG A 19 -10.11 13.48 4.85
C ARG A 19 -9.23 14.08 3.76
N CYS A 20 -8.66 13.23 2.91
CA CYS A 20 -7.86 13.63 1.76
C CYS A 20 -8.65 14.54 0.80
N ALA A 21 -9.86 14.11 0.42
CA ALA A 21 -10.76 14.85 -0.45
C ALA A 21 -11.13 16.22 0.14
N GLU A 22 -11.35 16.29 1.46
CA GLU A 22 -11.58 17.56 2.12
C GLU A 22 -10.38 18.49 2.11
N ARG A 23 -9.22 17.98 2.53
CA ARG A 23 -7.98 18.75 2.65
C ARG A 23 -7.54 19.34 1.31
N TYR A 24 -7.71 18.58 0.23
CA TYR A 24 -7.33 18.98 -1.14
C TYR A 24 -8.41 19.75 -1.91
N GLY A 25 -9.60 19.94 -1.32
CA GLY A 25 -10.68 20.63 -2.01
C GLY A 25 -11.29 19.81 -3.15
N LEU A 26 -11.15 18.49 -3.16
CA LEU A 26 -11.76 17.65 -4.20
C LEU A 26 -13.29 17.80 -4.17
N PRO A 27 -13.98 17.84 -5.32
CA PRO A 27 -15.44 17.96 -5.38
C PRO A 27 -16.17 16.65 -5.01
N LEU A 28 -15.61 15.91 -4.04
CA LEU A 28 -16.03 14.60 -3.58
C LEU A 28 -16.35 14.65 -2.09
N GLU A 29 -17.39 13.92 -1.68
CA GLU A 29 -17.63 13.57 -0.29
C GLU A 29 -16.63 12.50 0.17
N GLY A 30 -16.33 11.55 -0.72
CA GLY A 30 -15.40 10.47 -0.49
C GLY A 30 -15.65 9.32 -1.47
N MET A 31 -15.62 8.10 -0.95
CA MET A 31 -15.95 6.89 -1.69
C MET A 31 -16.76 5.92 -0.82
N ARG A 32 -17.51 5.02 -1.46
CA ARG A 32 -18.16 3.88 -0.84
C ARG A 32 -17.55 2.60 -1.37
N MET A 33 -17.46 1.62 -0.50
CA MET A 33 -16.86 0.34 -0.84
C MET A 33 -17.74 -0.79 -0.34
N ALA A 34 -17.85 -1.83 -1.14
CA ALA A 34 -18.59 -3.04 -0.80
C ALA A 34 -17.81 -4.27 -1.29
N VAL A 35 -17.88 -5.36 -0.53
CA VAL A 35 -17.28 -6.64 -0.93
C VAL A 35 -18.39 -7.59 -1.31
N ILE A 36 -18.49 -7.93 -2.60
CA ILE A 36 -19.49 -8.86 -3.13
C ILE A 36 -18.74 -10.05 -3.72
N GLY A 37 -19.03 -11.27 -3.26
CA GLY A 37 -18.37 -12.49 -3.74
C GLY A 37 -16.85 -12.47 -3.58
N HIS A 38 -16.32 -11.87 -2.51
CA HIS A 38 -14.88 -11.64 -2.28
C HIS A 38 -14.21 -10.57 -3.16
N PHE A 39 -14.96 -9.89 -4.03
CA PHE A 39 -14.45 -8.80 -4.88
C PHE A 39 -14.89 -7.44 -4.35
N LEU A 40 -13.95 -6.51 -4.37
CA LEU A 40 -14.14 -5.15 -3.90
C LEU A 40 -14.72 -4.28 -5.01
N TYR A 41 -15.85 -3.64 -4.72
CA TYR A 41 -16.48 -2.64 -5.56
C TYR A 41 -16.28 -1.27 -4.93
N VAL A 42 -15.97 -0.28 -5.76
CA VAL A 42 -15.72 1.10 -5.33
C VAL A 42 -16.63 2.04 -6.09
N GLN A 43 -17.28 2.93 -5.36
CA GLN A 43 -18.06 4.04 -5.92
C GLN A 43 -17.46 5.36 -5.42
N ILE A 44 -17.01 6.22 -6.33
CA ILE A 44 -16.68 7.60 -6.00
C ILE A 44 -17.97 8.38 -5.74
N VAL A 45 -17.99 9.21 -4.70
CA VAL A 45 -19.19 9.96 -4.27
C VAL A 45 -18.96 11.46 -4.47
N PRO A 46 -19.43 12.06 -5.58
CA PRO A 46 -19.41 13.51 -5.75
C PRO A 46 -20.35 14.21 -4.76
N ILE A 47 -19.98 15.42 -4.36
CA ILE A 47 -20.83 16.23 -3.46
C ILE A 47 -22.19 16.50 -4.10
N GLY A 48 -23.26 16.12 -3.39
CA GLY A 48 -24.64 16.35 -3.82
C GLY A 48 -25.12 15.45 -4.96
N ALA A 49 -24.35 14.45 -5.37
CA ALA A 49 -24.81 13.44 -6.32
C ALA A 49 -25.73 12.40 -5.64
N PRO A 50 -26.85 12.01 -6.26
CA PRO A 50 -27.68 10.92 -5.75
C PRO A 50 -26.93 9.57 -5.82
N ILE A 51 -27.36 8.59 -5.02
CA ILE A 51 -26.70 7.28 -4.92
C ILE A 51 -26.65 6.52 -6.25
N ASP A 52 -27.65 6.72 -7.10
CA ASP A 52 -27.84 6.10 -8.41
C ASP A 52 -27.34 6.98 -9.57
N ALA A 53 -26.57 8.03 -9.28
CA ALA A 53 -25.97 8.87 -10.31
C ALA A 53 -25.08 8.05 -11.24
N LYS A 54 -25.41 8.06 -12.53
CA LYS A 54 -24.65 7.38 -13.60
C LYS A 54 -23.73 8.33 -14.37
N GLY A 55 -23.50 9.55 -13.90
CA GLY A 55 -22.67 10.51 -14.60
C GLY A 55 -22.98 11.96 -14.20
N PRO A 56 -22.21 12.92 -14.73
CA PRO A 56 -22.46 14.33 -14.45
C PRO A 56 -23.81 14.79 -15.04
N PRO A 57 -24.49 15.76 -14.41
CA PRO A 57 -25.65 16.41 -15.03
C PRO A 57 -25.24 17.16 -16.30
N PRO A 58 -26.20 17.60 -17.14
CA PRO A 58 -25.90 18.43 -18.31
C PRO A 58 -24.98 19.61 -17.97
N LYS A 59 -24.03 19.95 -18.87
CA LYS A 59 -22.95 20.95 -18.66
C LYS A 59 -23.42 22.24 -17.99
N TRP A 60 -24.57 22.79 -18.41
CA TRP A 60 -25.11 24.03 -17.85
C TRP A 60 -25.49 23.88 -16.37
N LEU A 61 -26.10 22.75 -16.01
CA LEU A 61 -26.51 22.44 -14.64
C LEU A 61 -25.30 22.11 -13.79
N PHE A 62 -24.34 21.34 -14.31
CA PHE A 62 -23.06 21.09 -13.66
C PHE A 62 -22.35 22.40 -13.29
N LYS A 63 -22.22 23.33 -14.24
CA LYS A 63 -21.62 24.65 -14.01
C LYS A 63 -22.42 25.50 -13.01
N LEU A 64 -23.74 25.41 -13.02
CA LEU A 64 -24.60 26.10 -12.04
C LEU A 64 -24.39 25.55 -10.63
N VAL A 65 -24.38 24.22 -10.48
CA VAL A 65 -24.18 23.53 -9.19
C VAL A 65 -22.79 23.83 -8.63
N LEU A 66 -21.73 23.79 -9.44
CA LEU A 66 -20.38 24.19 -9.01
C LEU A 66 -20.34 25.63 -8.47
N LYS A 67 -21.09 26.55 -9.09
CA LYS A 67 -21.12 27.97 -8.70
C LYS A 67 -21.98 28.27 -7.48
N LEU A 68 -23.05 27.52 -7.25
CA LEU A 68 -24.05 27.83 -6.23
C LEU A 68 -23.96 26.93 -5.00
N HIS A 69 -23.58 25.65 -5.13
CA HIS A 69 -23.57 24.71 -4.02
C HIS A 69 -22.50 25.11 -2.99
N PRO A 70 -22.86 25.42 -1.73
CA PRO A 70 -21.92 25.93 -0.73
C PRO A 70 -20.71 25.02 -0.49
N GLY A 71 -20.95 23.70 -0.43
CA GLY A 71 -19.89 22.68 -0.31
C GLY A 71 -18.89 22.71 -1.45
N LEU A 72 -19.35 22.71 -2.72
CA LEU A 72 -18.48 22.78 -3.89
C LEU A 72 -17.73 24.11 -3.96
N ARG A 73 -18.37 25.25 -3.61
CA ARG A 73 -17.67 26.54 -3.53
C ARG A 73 -16.55 26.52 -2.48
N LYS A 74 -16.77 25.90 -1.31
CA LYS A 74 -15.74 25.72 -0.28
C LYS A 74 -14.58 24.88 -0.84
N ARG A 75 -14.90 23.76 -1.49
CA ARG A 75 -13.93 22.88 -2.14
C ARG A 75 -13.08 23.60 -3.19
N MET A 76 -13.69 24.37 -4.09
CA MET A 76 -12.96 25.12 -5.13
C MET A 76 -12.03 26.20 -4.55
N ARG A 77 -12.45 26.91 -3.49
CA ARG A 77 -11.52 27.82 -2.79
C ARG A 77 -10.34 27.06 -2.19
N ARG A 78 -10.62 25.91 -1.57
CA ARG A 78 -9.57 25.08 -0.98
C ARG A 78 -8.58 24.56 -2.02
N CYS A 79 -9.01 24.20 -3.23
CA CYS A 79 -8.08 23.83 -4.31
C CYS A 79 -7.06 24.95 -4.60
N VAL A 80 -7.52 26.20 -4.67
CA VAL A 80 -6.63 27.36 -4.93
C VAL A 80 -5.64 27.55 -3.78
N GLU A 81 -6.13 27.47 -2.54
CA GLU A 81 -5.29 27.54 -1.34
C GLU A 81 -4.24 26.43 -1.32
N VAL A 82 -4.63 25.18 -1.62
CA VAL A 82 -3.73 24.01 -1.64
C VAL A 82 -2.57 24.20 -2.60
N LEU A 83 -2.84 24.76 -3.79
CA LEU A 83 -1.81 25.04 -4.78
C LEU A 83 -0.89 26.20 -4.36
N ALA A 84 -1.46 27.24 -3.74
CA ALA A 84 -0.70 28.39 -3.27
C ALA A 84 0.18 28.04 -2.05
N GLU A 85 -0.36 27.27 -1.10
CA GLU A 85 0.30 26.80 0.12
C GLU A 85 1.25 25.64 -0.15
N ARG A 86 1.07 24.92 -1.26
CA ARG A 86 1.75 23.64 -1.56
C ARG A 86 1.52 22.64 -0.42
N THR A 87 0.24 22.40 -0.07
CA THR A 87 -0.16 21.60 1.11
C THR A 87 0.55 20.24 1.22
N TRP A 88 0.91 19.62 0.09
CA TRP A 88 1.68 18.38 0.10
C TRP A 88 2.99 18.48 0.89
N GLN A 89 3.71 19.62 0.86
CA GLN A 89 4.92 19.82 1.67
C GLN A 89 4.65 19.70 3.16
N ILE A 90 3.59 20.35 3.63
CA ILE A 90 3.19 20.31 5.04
C ILE A 90 2.90 18.87 5.46
N GLU A 91 2.26 18.09 4.59
CA GLU A 91 1.97 16.68 4.87
C GLU A 91 3.21 15.78 4.80
N ILE A 92 4.16 16.06 3.91
CA ILE A 92 5.46 15.36 3.89
C ILE A 92 6.25 15.68 5.16
N ASP A 93 6.24 16.92 5.65
CA ASP A 93 6.90 17.30 6.89
C ASP A 93 6.26 16.61 8.11
N GLU A 94 4.92 16.56 8.16
CA GLU A 94 4.17 15.83 9.19
C GLU A 94 4.46 14.32 9.14
N TRP A 95 4.53 13.76 7.92
CA TRP A 95 4.89 12.36 7.70
C TRP A 95 6.27 12.05 8.26
N ASN A 96 7.28 12.83 7.86
CA ASN A 96 8.67 12.62 8.21
C ASN A 96 8.97 12.87 9.69
N SER A 97 8.20 13.74 10.35
CA SER A 97 8.43 14.11 11.76
C SER A 97 7.61 13.30 12.76
N THR A 98 6.48 12.73 12.35
CA THR A 98 5.52 12.14 13.29
C THR A 98 4.90 10.83 12.80
N ILE A 99 4.18 10.86 11.67
CA ILE A 99 3.31 9.74 11.26
C ILE A 99 4.12 8.49 10.96
N ARG A 100 5.25 8.64 10.26
CA ARG A 100 6.14 7.53 9.92
C ARG A 100 6.63 6.80 11.17
N ASP A 101 7.13 7.56 12.14
CA ASP A 101 7.76 7.01 13.33
C ASP A 101 6.70 6.37 14.27
N ASP A 102 5.47 6.92 14.33
CA ASP A 102 4.35 6.28 15.04
C ASP A 102 3.97 4.93 14.40
N LEU A 103 3.85 4.87 13.08
CA LEU A 103 3.56 3.62 12.36
C LEU A 103 4.65 2.56 12.60
N VAL A 104 5.92 2.94 12.48
CA VAL A 104 7.05 2.05 12.72
C VAL A 104 7.06 1.57 14.17
N GLY A 105 6.89 2.47 15.14
CA GLY A 105 6.87 2.13 16.56
C GLY A 105 5.76 1.14 16.93
N ARG A 106 4.54 1.35 16.39
CA ARG A 106 3.42 0.41 16.59
C ARG A 106 3.69 -0.95 15.99
N ASN A 107 4.21 -1.00 14.76
CA ASN A 107 4.55 -2.26 14.11
C ASN A 107 5.64 -3.02 14.87
N GLN A 108 6.69 -2.34 15.32
CA GLN A 108 7.75 -2.94 16.14
C GLN A 108 7.22 -3.48 17.46
N ALA A 109 6.35 -2.72 18.15
CA ALA A 109 5.75 -3.16 19.41
C ALA A 109 4.91 -4.44 19.23
N LEU A 110 4.11 -4.51 18.16
CA LEU A 110 3.33 -5.72 17.83
C LEU A 110 4.25 -6.89 17.41
N GLN A 111 5.28 -6.61 16.63
CA GLN A 111 6.23 -7.61 16.16
C GLN A 111 7.01 -8.28 17.30
N ALA A 112 7.40 -7.51 18.32
CA ALA A 112 8.17 -7.99 19.46
C ALA A 112 7.43 -8.99 20.37
N VAL A 113 6.11 -9.15 20.22
CA VAL A 113 5.32 -10.06 21.04
C VAL A 113 5.58 -11.52 20.63
N ASP A 114 5.94 -12.36 21.60
CA ASP A 114 5.98 -13.81 21.44
C ASP A 114 4.56 -14.39 21.53
N LEU A 115 3.96 -14.66 20.36
CA LEU A 115 2.59 -15.16 20.29
C LEU A 115 2.42 -16.56 20.87
N ALA A 116 3.47 -17.38 20.87
CA ALA A 116 3.40 -18.75 21.40
C ALA A 116 3.25 -18.76 22.93
N ALA A 117 3.80 -17.72 23.60
CA ALA A 117 3.71 -17.56 25.05
C ALA A 117 2.37 -16.99 25.55
N LEU A 118 1.53 -16.45 24.66
CA LEU A 118 0.24 -15.87 25.05
C LEU A 118 -0.80 -16.96 25.34
N ASP A 119 -1.73 -16.73 26.27
CA ASP A 119 -2.96 -17.51 26.35
C ASP A 119 -3.97 -17.06 25.28
N ASN A 120 -5.13 -17.72 25.18
CA ASN A 120 -6.12 -17.40 24.15
C ASN A 120 -6.73 -16.00 24.29
N ALA A 121 -6.90 -15.51 25.53
CA ALA A 121 -7.47 -14.19 25.77
C ALA A 121 -6.46 -13.08 25.40
N ALA A 122 -5.20 -13.26 25.79
CA ALA A 122 -4.11 -12.37 25.43
C ALA A 122 -3.82 -12.38 23.92
N LEU A 123 -3.90 -13.55 23.26
CA LEU A 123 -3.78 -13.66 21.81
C LEU A 123 -4.91 -12.93 21.08
N PHE A 124 -6.15 -13.03 21.58
CA PHE A 124 -7.26 -12.25 21.02
C PHE A 124 -7.06 -10.74 21.22
N GLY A 125 -6.61 -10.31 22.40
CA GLY A 125 -6.23 -8.91 22.63
C GLY A 125 -5.12 -8.42 21.69
N HIS A 126 -4.13 -9.26 21.41
CA HIS A 126 -3.08 -8.97 20.43
C HIS A 126 -3.63 -8.88 19.00
N LEU A 127 -4.55 -9.76 18.61
CA LEU A 127 -5.27 -9.68 17.34
C LEU A 127 -6.07 -8.38 17.21
N THR A 128 -6.71 -7.91 18.28
CA THR A 128 -7.40 -6.61 18.29
C THR A 128 -6.42 -5.46 18.10
N ALA A 129 -5.27 -5.49 18.78
CA ALA A 129 -4.23 -4.48 18.60
C ALA A 129 -3.67 -4.48 17.16
N CYS A 130 -3.48 -5.65 16.54
CA CYS A 130 -3.10 -5.77 15.13
C CYS A 130 -4.17 -5.19 14.20
N ARG A 131 -5.46 -5.51 14.43
CA ARG A 131 -6.58 -4.98 13.64
C ARG A 131 -6.62 -3.46 13.68
N ASP A 132 -6.52 -2.89 14.87
CA ASP A 132 -6.63 -1.45 15.08
C ASP A 132 -5.42 -0.71 14.47
N ASN A 133 -4.23 -1.31 14.56
CA ASN A 133 -3.04 -0.79 13.88
C ASN A 133 -3.16 -0.89 12.35
N LEU A 134 -3.68 -1.98 11.82
CA LEU A 134 -3.94 -2.12 10.37
C LEU A 134 -4.97 -1.10 9.88
N TYR A 135 -6.05 -0.87 10.64
CA TYR A 135 -7.01 0.18 10.32
C TYR A 135 -6.35 1.56 10.29
N TYR A 136 -5.54 1.88 11.31
CA TYR A 136 -4.80 3.14 11.38
C TYR A 136 -3.82 3.32 10.21
N ALA A 137 -3.05 2.28 9.86
CA ALA A 137 -2.13 2.30 8.74
C ALA A 137 -2.85 2.59 7.41
N LEU A 138 -3.96 1.89 7.14
CA LEU A 138 -4.77 2.08 5.94
C LEU A 138 -5.42 3.47 5.89
N GLU A 139 -5.99 3.95 7.00
CA GLU A 139 -6.57 5.30 7.07
C GLU A 139 -5.49 6.36 6.81
N SER A 140 -4.32 6.22 7.45
CA SER A 140 -3.17 7.11 7.29
C SER A 140 -2.70 7.14 5.84
N HIS A 141 -2.46 5.99 5.22
CA HIS A 141 -2.12 5.88 3.80
C HIS A 141 -3.12 6.67 2.96
N HIS A 142 -4.41 6.31 3.05
CA HIS A 142 -5.40 6.87 2.14
C HIS A 142 -5.66 8.36 2.38
N SER A 143 -5.33 8.89 3.57
CA SER A 143 -5.34 10.34 3.84
C SER A 143 -4.31 11.12 3.03
N LEU A 144 -3.19 10.48 2.64
CA LEU A 144 -2.07 11.07 1.89
C LEU A 144 -2.16 10.84 0.37
N THR A 145 -3.27 10.29 -0.12
CA THR A 145 -3.44 9.92 -1.54
C THR A 145 -3.17 11.11 -2.46
N ALA A 146 -3.84 12.25 -2.21
CA ALA A 146 -3.71 13.44 -3.03
C ALA A 146 -2.35 14.15 -2.84
N SER A 147 -1.71 14.01 -1.68
CA SER A 147 -0.34 14.50 -1.43
C SER A 147 0.66 13.92 -2.41
N THR A 148 0.44 12.68 -2.86
CA THR A 148 1.26 12.06 -3.90
C THR A 148 0.71 12.24 -5.32
N ALA A 149 -0.61 12.22 -5.49
CA ALA A 149 -1.22 12.30 -6.82
C ALA A 149 -1.16 13.71 -7.43
N VAL A 150 -1.35 14.77 -6.62
CA VAL A 150 -1.44 16.15 -7.14
C VAL A 150 -0.10 16.67 -7.66
N PRO A 151 1.03 16.57 -6.92
CA PRO A 151 2.32 17.01 -7.44
C PRO A 151 2.74 16.26 -8.72
N LEU A 152 2.60 14.92 -8.71
CA LEU A 152 2.91 14.08 -9.86
C LEU A 152 2.04 14.42 -11.07
N GLY A 153 0.72 14.50 -10.87
CA GLY A 153 -0.23 14.81 -11.95
C GLY A 153 0.02 16.19 -12.57
N ARG A 154 0.33 17.20 -11.75
CA ARG A 154 0.68 18.55 -12.23
C ARG A 154 1.99 18.55 -13.02
N TYR A 155 3.01 17.88 -12.51
CA TYR A 155 4.30 17.74 -13.18
C TYR A 155 4.14 17.09 -14.56
N LEU A 156 3.45 15.95 -14.63
CA LEU A 156 3.22 15.24 -15.89
C LEU A 156 2.41 16.08 -16.86
N SER A 157 1.22 16.55 -16.44
CA SER A 157 0.29 17.28 -17.30
C SER A 157 0.93 18.53 -17.93
N LYS A 158 1.67 19.33 -17.14
CA LYS A 158 2.30 20.55 -17.66
C LYS A 158 3.54 20.25 -18.49
N THR A 159 4.40 19.35 -18.04
CA THR A 159 5.67 19.06 -18.75
C THR A 159 5.40 18.44 -20.11
N THR A 160 4.46 17.51 -20.22
CA THR A 160 4.11 16.89 -21.51
C THR A 160 3.46 17.92 -22.44
N ALA A 161 2.59 18.78 -21.93
CA ALA A 161 1.99 19.87 -22.71
C ALA A 161 3.03 20.88 -23.24
N TRP A 162 4.05 21.22 -22.44
CA TRP A 162 5.11 22.16 -22.85
C TRP A 162 6.12 21.57 -23.82
N THR A 163 6.46 20.30 -23.65
CA THR A 163 7.60 19.68 -24.37
C THR A 163 7.18 18.79 -25.54
N GLY A 164 5.91 18.35 -25.57
CA GLY A 164 5.42 17.33 -26.49
C GLY A 164 6.01 15.93 -26.25
N LEU A 165 6.73 15.72 -25.15
CA LEU A 165 7.31 14.42 -24.79
C LEU A 165 6.24 13.44 -24.29
N PRO A 166 6.43 12.13 -24.52
CA PRO A 166 5.54 11.12 -23.96
C PRO A 166 5.75 10.98 -22.44
N ASP A 167 4.70 10.58 -21.72
CA ASP A 167 4.68 10.47 -20.26
C ASP A 167 5.86 9.68 -19.68
N HIS A 168 6.28 8.59 -20.34
CA HIS A 168 7.37 7.75 -19.85
C HIS A 168 8.74 8.44 -19.87
N GLU A 169 9.01 9.36 -20.81
CA GLU A 169 10.25 10.14 -20.84
C GLU A 169 10.26 11.20 -19.74
N VAL A 170 9.12 11.80 -19.43
CA VAL A 170 8.96 12.76 -18.33
C VAL A 170 9.07 12.03 -16.98
N LEU A 171 8.38 10.91 -16.81
CA LEU A 171 8.45 10.06 -15.62
C LEU A 171 9.86 9.54 -15.34
N ALA A 172 10.68 9.34 -16.37
CA ALA A 172 12.06 8.89 -16.21
C ALA A 172 12.93 9.86 -15.38
N LEU A 173 12.52 11.14 -15.26
CA LEU A 173 13.18 12.12 -14.40
C LEU A 173 12.88 11.95 -12.89
N LEU A 174 11.97 11.05 -12.53
CA LEU A 174 11.69 10.71 -11.13
C LEU A 174 12.37 9.40 -10.69
N ARG A 175 13.15 8.77 -11.58
CA ARG A 175 13.92 7.55 -11.23
C ARG A 175 14.84 7.84 -10.06
N GLY A 176 14.95 6.89 -9.14
CA GLY A 176 15.80 7.03 -7.96
C GLY A 176 15.15 7.76 -6.78
N SER A 177 13.99 8.40 -6.95
CA SER A 177 13.36 9.24 -5.93
C SER A 177 12.52 8.49 -4.89
N SER A 178 12.66 7.17 -4.80
CA SER A 178 12.01 6.32 -3.78
C SER A 178 13.00 5.28 -3.21
N PRO A 179 13.90 5.67 -2.29
CA PRO A 179 14.86 4.76 -1.67
C PRO A 179 14.22 3.52 -1.04
N SER A 180 13.01 3.69 -0.48
CA SER A 180 12.23 2.65 0.20
C SER A 180 11.85 1.45 -0.69
N THR A 181 11.75 1.61 -2.02
CA THR A 181 11.41 0.53 -2.98
C THR A 181 12.54 0.08 -3.88
N ILE A 182 13.63 0.84 -3.98
CA ILE A 182 14.79 0.47 -4.81
C ILE A 182 15.52 -0.76 -4.22
N GLY A 183 15.18 -1.20 -3.01
CA GLY A 183 15.85 -2.32 -2.35
C GLY A 183 17.29 -1.97 -2.03
N ASN A 184 17.54 -0.69 -1.74
CA ASN A 184 18.86 -0.17 -1.40
C ASN A 184 18.92 0.22 0.08
N THR A 185 18.32 -0.60 0.94
CA THR A 185 18.41 -0.39 2.38
C THR A 185 19.79 -0.79 2.87
N ALA A 186 20.26 -0.13 3.94
CA ALA A 186 21.54 -0.47 4.56
C ALA A 186 21.61 -1.94 4.96
N ASP A 187 20.49 -2.52 5.42
CA ASP A 187 20.40 -3.93 5.80
C ASP A 187 20.58 -4.87 4.59
N LEU A 188 19.95 -4.59 3.44
CA LEU A 188 20.13 -5.42 2.25
C LEU A 188 21.57 -5.30 1.70
N GLN A 189 22.15 -4.10 1.71
CA GLN A 189 23.56 -3.91 1.35
C GLN A 189 24.49 -4.69 2.28
N ARG A 190 24.22 -4.70 3.58
CA ARG A 190 24.95 -5.47 4.59
C ARG A 190 24.87 -6.97 4.31
N VAL A 191 23.68 -7.49 4.02
CA VAL A 191 23.50 -8.91 3.62
C VAL A 191 24.28 -9.22 2.34
N GLN A 192 24.19 -8.37 1.32
CA GLN A 192 24.90 -8.57 0.05
C GLN A 192 26.42 -8.53 0.21
N ALA A 193 26.93 -7.61 1.04
CA ALA A 193 28.35 -7.51 1.35
C ALA A 193 28.84 -8.75 2.09
N ALA A 194 28.09 -9.22 3.10
CA ALA A 194 28.41 -10.45 3.81
C ALA A 194 28.42 -11.66 2.87
N LEU A 195 27.38 -11.86 2.05
CA LEU A 195 27.31 -12.97 1.08
C LEU A 195 28.50 -13.01 0.12
N LYS A 196 28.97 -11.85 -0.36
CA LYS A 196 30.16 -11.77 -1.23
C LYS A 196 31.46 -12.24 -0.57
N GLN A 197 31.51 -12.31 0.76
CA GLN A 197 32.65 -12.82 1.52
C GLN A 197 32.51 -14.31 1.90
N HIS A 198 31.38 -14.95 1.57
CA HIS A 198 31.06 -16.33 1.94
C HIS A 198 30.72 -17.18 0.71
N ASP A 199 31.74 -17.75 0.06
CA ASP A 199 31.59 -18.58 -1.15
C ASP A 199 30.62 -19.77 -0.96
N GLU A 200 30.64 -20.40 0.22
CA GLU A 200 29.74 -21.49 0.55
C GLU A 200 28.27 -21.04 0.55
N ALA A 201 27.98 -19.89 1.17
CA ALA A 201 26.64 -19.31 1.20
C ALA A 201 26.16 -18.87 -0.18
N MET A 202 27.06 -18.35 -1.02
CA MET A 202 26.80 -18.08 -2.43
C MET A 202 26.47 -19.37 -3.21
N GLY A 203 27.07 -20.50 -2.81
CA GLY A 203 26.74 -21.83 -3.31
C GLY A 203 25.33 -22.26 -2.95
N TRP A 204 24.89 -22.02 -1.70
CA TRP A 204 23.53 -22.36 -1.26
C TRP A 204 22.45 -21.66 -2.09
N LEU A 205 22.65 -20.37 -2.43
CA LEU A 205 21.71 -19.61 -3.27
C LEU A 205 21.54 -20.15 -4.70
N LYS A 206 22.48 -20.99 -5.17
CA LYS A 206 22.46 -21.63 -6.50
C LYS A 206 22.09 -23.11 -6.43
N SER A 207 21.99 -23.66 -5.22
CA SER A 207 21.66 -25.07 -4.99
C SER A 207 20.20 -25.35 -5.33
N PRO A 208 19.84 -26.55 -5.81
CA PRO A 208 18.46 -27.00 -5.92
C PRO A 208 17.82 -27.39 -4.57
N ASP A 209 18.50 -27.12 -3.46
CA ASP A 209 18.01 -27.38 -2.10
C ASP A 209 16.65 -26.73 -1.83
N GLU A 210 15.92 -27.27 -0.85
CA GLU A 210 14.64 -26.70 -0.45
C GLU A 210 14.83 -25.23 0.02
N PRO A 211 14.05 -24.27 -0.50
CA PRO A 211 14.22 -22.87 -0.16
C PRO A 211 14.10 -22.56 1.34
N ALA A 212 13.22 -23.28 2.04
CA ALA A 212 13.05 -23.13 3.49
C ALA A 212 14.33 -23.55 4.25
N GLU A 213 14.94 -24.67 3.87
CA GLU A 213 16.21 -25.12 4.47
C GLU A 213 17.34 -24.15 4.16
N THR A 214 17.42 -23.66 2.92
CA THR A 214 18.44 -22.66 2.53
C THR A 214 18.32 -21.38 3.34
N LEU A 215 17.09 -20.87 3.52
CA LEU A 215 16.84 -19.72 4.37
C LEU A 215 17.24 -19.99 5.82
N GLN A 216 16.92 -21.18 6.34
CA GLN A 216 17.29 -21.57 7.69
C GLN A 216 18.81 -21.63 7.87
N ARG A 217 19.55 -22.18 6.89
CA ARG A 217 21.02 -22.20 6.90
C ARG A 217 21.62 -20.79 6.94
N LEU A 218 21.08 -19.87 6.14
CA LEU A 218 21.50 -18.46 6.17
C LEU A 218 21.19 -17.79 7.52
N LEU A 219 20.03 -18.08 8.10
CA LEU A 219 19.61 -17.58 9.41
C LEU A 219 20.46 -18.11 10.56
N THR A 220 20.97 -19.34 10.46
CA THR A 220 21.82 -19.96 11.49
C THR A 220 23.31 -19.84 11.18
N ALA A 221 23.70 -19.16 10.11
CA ALA A 221 25.11 -18.93 9.79
C ALA A 221 25.78 -18.12 10.92
N ASP A 222 26.99 -18.51 11.28
CA ASP A 222 27.77 -17.81 12.28
C ASP A 222 28.31 -16.48 11.75
N GLY A 223 28.51 -15.53 12.67
CA GLY A 223 29.09 -14.22 12.37
C GLY A 223 28.19 -13.30 11.54
N GLU A 224 28.84 -12.42 10.78
CA GLU A 224 28.23 -11.26 10.12
C GLU A 224 27.11 -11.64 9.13
N LEU A 225 27.23 -12.77 8.43
CA LEU A 225 26.21 -13.21 7.48
C LEU A 225 24.86 -13.48 8.16
N GLY A 226 24.86 -14.33 9.20
CA GLY A 226 23.64 -14.65 9.92
C GLY A 226 23.07 -13.43 10.64
N GLU A 227 23.92 -12.58 11.22
CA GLU A 227 23.48 -11.33 11.85
C GLU A 227 22.82 -10.38 10.85
N ALA A 228 23.41 -10.19 9.68
CA ALA A 228 22.86 -9.33 8.63
C ALA A 228 21.52 -9.88 8.09
N VAL A 229 21.43 -11.20 7.85
CA VAL A 229 20.19 -11.83 7.35
C VAL A 229 19.06 -11.71 8.37
N ARG A 230 19.35 -11.96 9.66
CA ARG A 230 18.38 -11.79 10.75
C ARG A 230 17.92 -10.33 10.86
N ALA A 231 18.84 -9.37 10.84
CA ALA A 231 18.52 -7.95 10.88
C ALA A 231 17.64 -7.53 9.67
N TYR A 232 17.96 -8.01 8.48
CA TYR A 232 17.18 -7.68 7.29
C TYR A 232 15.76 -8.27 7.34
N LEU A 233 15.62 -9.53 7.79
CA LEU A 233 14.32 -10.16 7.97
C LEU A 233 13.52 -9.56 9.13
N GLU A 234 14.15 -8.97 10.14
CA GLU A 234 13.44 -8.19 11.15
C GLU A 234 12.72 -6.99 10.52
N VAL A 235 13.32 -6.38 9.50
CA VAL A 235 12.75 -5.23 8.80
C VAL A 235 11.65 -5.62 7.80
N ILE A 236 11.87 -6.67 7.01
CA ILE A 236 10.97 -7.00 5.88
C ILE A 236 10.18 -8.30 6.06
N GLY A 237 10.57 -9.16 6.99
CA GLY A 237 10.08 -10.53 7.08
C GLY A 237 8.59 -10.63 7.34
N ASN A 238 8.03 -9.70 8.12
CA ASN A 238 6.60 -9.62 8.41
C ASN A 238 5.80 -8.77 7.41
N ARG A 239 6.40 -8.27 6.34
CA ARG A 239 5.66 -7.58 5.26
C ARG A 239 5.03 -8.62 4.33
N LEU A 240 3.97 -8.25 3.62
CA LEU A 240 3.38 -9.11 2.59
C LEU A 240 4.34 -9.27 1.39
N GLY A 241 4.46 -10.49 0.89
CA GLY A 241 5.32 -10.86 -0.23
C GLY A 241 4.58 -11.24 -1.53
N THR A 242 3.28 -11.56 -1.47
CA THR A 242 2.53 -12.06 -2.65
C THR A 242 1.25 -11.28 -3.01
N GLY A 243 0.83 -10.31 -2.18
CA GLY A 243 -0.41 -9.56 -2.40
C GLY A 243 -0.66 -8.48 -1.34
N TYR A 244 -1.93 -8.22 -1.03
CA TYR A 244 -2.38 -7.08 -0.20
C TYR A 244 -3.45 -7.46 0.85
N ASP A 245 -3.74 -8.74 1.01
CA ASP A 245 -4.73 -9.27 1.95
C ASP A 245 -4.03 -10.08 3.06
N VAL A 246 -4.63 -10.21 4.25
CA VAL A 246 -4.11 -11.12 5.30
C VAL A 246 -4.11 -12.59 4.85
N ALA A 247 -4.83 -12.93 3.78
CA ALA A 247 -4.75 -14.23 3.12
C ALA A 247 -3.45 -14.42 2.30
N ASP A 248 -2.76 -13.34 1.92
CA ASP A 248 -1.51 -13.39 1.16
C ASP A 248 -0.31 -13.64 2.08
N ARG A 249 0.75 -14.24 1.55
CA ARG A 249 1.88 -14.72 2.35
C ARG A 249 2.83 -13.57 2.70
N ARG A 250 3.36 -13.59 3.93
CA ARG A 250 4.50 -12.74 4.32
C ARG A 250 5.78 -13.15 3.60
N VAL A 251 6.78 -12.29 3.59
CA VAL A 251 8.12 -12.58 3.03
C VAL A 251 8.71 -13.87 3.61
N VAL A 252 8.63 -14.07 4.94
CA VAL A 252 9.15 -15.29 5.59
C VAL A 252 8.37 -16.57 5.23
N GLU A 253 7.16 -16.44 4.71
CA GLU A 253 6.32 -17.58 4.28
C GLU A 253 6.55 -17.95 2.80
N VAL A 254 7.39 -17.20 2.07
CA VAL A 254 7.78 -17.48 0.68
C VAL A 254 9.31 -17.41 0.52
N PRO A 255 10.07 -18.30 1.21
CA PRO A 255 11.54 -18.28 1.20
C PRO A 255 12.14 -18.30 -0.20
N ASP A 256 11.52 -19.01 -1.14
CA ASP A 256 11.93 -19.09 -2.54
C ASP A 256 11.94 -17.73 -3.25
N VAL A 257 10.90 -16.91 -3.04
CA VAL A 257 10.82 -15.55 -3.61
C VAL A 257 11.89 -14.66 -2.99
N PHE A 258 12.07 -14.73 -1.67
CA PHE A 258 13.09 -13.97 -0.95
C PHE A 258 14.50 -14.30 -1.45
N LEU A 259 14.85 -15.59 -1.51
CA LEU A 259 16.18 -16.05 -1.95
C LEU A 259 16.47 -15.68 -3.40
N ARG A 260 15.49 -15.82 -4.31
CA ARG A 260 15.65 -15.36 -5.70
C ARG A 260 15.80 -13.85 -5.81
N GLY A 261 15.08 -13.08 -4.99
CA GLY A 261 15.25 -11.63 -4.90
C GLY A 261 16.66 -11.25 -4.46
N LEU A 262 17.19 -11.94 -3.44
CA LEU A 262 18.53 -11.74 -2.93
C LEU A 262 19.61 -12.09 -3.98
N ALA A 263 19.48 -13.24 -4.63
CA ALA A 263 20.38 -13.68 -5.71
C ALA A 263 20.35 -12.73 -6.91
N SER A 264 19.16 -12.23 -7.28
CA SER A 264 19.00 -11.22 -8.33
C SER A 264 19.71 -9.92 -7.96
N GLY A 265 19.54 -9.44 -6.73
CA GLY A 265 20.20 -8.24 -6.21
C GLY A 265 21.73 -8.34 -6.22
N LEU A 266 22.28 -9.52 -5.95
CA LEU A 266 23.73 -9.77 -6.00
C LEU A 266 24.31 -9.71 -7.42
N ASN A 267 23.54 -10.18 -8.41
CA ASN A 267 23.94 -10.21 -9.82
C ASN A 267 23.61 -8.92 -10.57
N ARG A 268 22.87 -7.99 -9.95
CA ARG A 268 22.58 -6.69 -10.54
C ARG A 268 23.86 -5.87 -10.62
N ASP A 269 24.21 -5.46 -11.84
CA ASP A 269 25.20 -4.43 -12.04
C ASP A 269 24.64 -3.10 -11.51
N GLN A 270 25.22 -2.60 -10.41
CA GLN A 270 24.84 -1.30 -9.83
C GLN A 270 25.10 -0.13 -10.80
N SER A 271 25.89 -0.35 -11.86
CA SER A 271 26.11 0.60 -12.96
C SER A 271 25.06 0.53 -14.07
N SER A 272 24.08 -0.39 -13.99
CA SER A 272 22.96 -0.43 -14.94
C SER A 272 22.15 0.88 -14.90
N VAL A 273 21.98 1.48 -16.08
CA VAL A 273 21.42 2.83 -16.28
C VAL A 273 19.98 2.98 -15.76
N ASP A 274 19.26 1.87 -15.59
CA ASP A 274 17.82 1.86 -15.29
C ASP A 274 17.45 2.16 -13.83
N LEU A 275 18.40 2.09 -12.89
CA LEU A 275 18.17 2.36 -11.46
C LEU A 275 18.82 3.64 -10.95
N GLN A 276 19.66 4.26 -11.77
CA GLN A 276 20.35 5.50 -11.39
C GLN A 276 19.38 6.68 -11.46
N PRO A 277 19.45 7.62 -10.50
CA PRO A 277 18.81 8.91 -10.63
C PRO A 277 19.18 9.56 -11.97
N PRO A 278 18.28 10.33 -12.60
CA PRO A 278 18.61 11.02 -13.84
C PRO A 278 19.82 11.94 -13.64
N THR A 279 20.74 11.89 -14.59
CA THR A 279 21.86 12.84 -14.65
C THR A 279 21.34 14.26 -14.87
N GLN A 280 22.11 15.26 -14.43
CA GLN A 280 21.77 16.66 -14.69
C GLN A 280 21.57 16.93 -16.19
N SER A 281 22.39 16.32 -17.06
CA SER A 281 22.23 16.44 -18.52
C SER A 281 20.89 15.89 -19.04
N GLN A 282 20.34 14.83 -18.43
CA GLN A 282 19.02 14.30 -18.81
C GLN A 282 17.90 15.26 -18.37
N VAL A 283 18.01 15.84 -17.18
CA VAL A 283 17.07 16.87 -16.71
C VAL A 283 17.13 18.11 -17.61
N ASP A 284 18.34 18.58 -17.94
CA ASP A 284 18.57 19.74 -18.80
C ASP A 284 18.04 19.52 -20.22
N ALA A 285 18.14 18.30 -20.75
CA ALA A 285 17.60 17.95 -22.06
C ALA A 285 16.08 18.13 -22.12
N VAL A 286 15.35 17.68 -21.10
CA VAL A 286 13.89 17.90 -21.00
C VAL A 286 13.59 19.38 -20.76
N ARG A 287 14.31 20.02 -19.83
CA ARG A 287 14.15 21.43 -19.49
C ARG A 287 14.34 22.35 -20.71
N SER A 288 15.28 22.02 -21.60
CA SER A 288 15.55 22.79 -22.82
C SER A 288 14.38 22.83 -23.81
N ARG A 289 13.47 21.85 -23.75
CA ARG A 289 12.24 21.82 -24.55
C ARG A 289 11.09 22.61 -23.92
N VAL A 290 11.19 22.94 -22.63
CA VAL A 290 10.19 23.77 -21.94
C VAL A 290 10.36 25.23 -22.39
N PRO A 291 9.28 25.91 -22.82
CA PRO A 291 9.32 27.34 -23.15
C PRO A 291 9.98 28.16 -22.03
N ALA A 292 10.80 29.14 -22.40
CA ALA A 292 11.64 29.88 -21.45
C ALA A 292 10.86 30.47 -20.27
N GLU A 293 9.63 30.97 -20.53
CA GLU A 293 8.73 31.53 -19.53
C GLU A 293 8.22 30.50 -18.50
N HIS A 294 8.26 29.21 -18.82
CA HIS A 294 7.78 28.11 -17.97
C HIS A 294 8.92 27.31 -17.30
N GLN A 295 10.19 27.56 -17.62
CA GLN A 295 11.29 26.76 -17.08
C GLN A 295 11.38 26.80 -15.55
N ALA A 296 11.17 27.97 -14.93
CA ALA A 296 11.13 28.08 -13.46
C ALA A 296 9.91 27.41 -12.83
N GLU A 297 8.82 27.21 -13.57
CA GLU A 297 7.69 26.41 -13.10
C GLU A 297 7.99 24.92 -13.24
N PHE A 298 8.59 24.48 -14.36
CA PHE A 298 9.07 23.12 -14.54
C PHE A 298 10.01 22.68 -13.40
N ASP A 299 11.01 23.50 -13.07
CA ASP A 299 11.98 23.20 -12.00
C ASP A 299 11.27 22.98 -10.66
N ARG A 300 10.24 23.79 -10.35
CA ARG A 300 9.42 23.64 -9.13
C ARG A 300 8.54 22.40 -9.15
N LEU A 301 7.89 22.10 -10.27
CA LEU A 301 7.02 20.92 -10.41
C LEU A 301 7.81 19.63 -10.30
N LEU A 302 9.01 19.57 -10.90
CA LEU A 302 9.91 18.43 -10.78
C LEU A 302 10.36 18.24 -9.32
N ALA A 303 10.71 19.33 -8.62
CA ALA A 303 11.05 19.26 -7.21
C ALA A 303 9.89 18.77 -6.34
N ASP A 304 8.67 19.26 -6.57
CA ASP A 304 7.46 18.84 -5.85
C ASP A 304 7.11 17.36 -6.14
N ALA A 305 7.26 16.90 -7.38
CA ALA A 305 7.03 15.51 -7.74
C ALA A 305 8.09 14.57 -7.14
N ASN A 306 9.36 14.99 -7.06
CA ASN A 306 10.42 14.23 -6.40
C ASN A 306 10.19 14.14 -4.89
N LEU A 307 9.81 15.25 -4.24
CA LEU A 307 9.56 15.31 -2.80
C LEU A 307 8.52 14.28 -2.35
N THR A 308 7.46 14.09 -3.14
CA THR A 308 6.35 13.20 -2.78
C THR A 308 6.47 11.79 -3.37
N HIS A 309 7.53 11.53 -4.13
CA HIS A 309 7.72 10.24 -4.80
C HIS A 309 8.02 9.12 -3.79
N GLU A 310 8.84 9.39 -2.79
CA GLU A 310 9.22 8.39 -1.77
C GLU A 310 8.02 7.96 -0.92
N ILE A 311 7.27 8.92 -0.38
CA ILE A 311 6.11 8.63 0.48
C ILE A 311 5.04 7.79 -0.22
N ARG A 312 5.01 7.78 -1.56
CA ARG A 312 4.08 6.96 -2.35
C ARG A 312 4.24 5.49 -2.00
N ASP A 313 5.48 5.04 -1.88
CA ASP A 313 5.80 3.67 -1.58
C ASP A 313 6.07 3.45 -0.10
N GLU A 314 6.75 4.40 0.56
CA GLU A 314 7.15 4.29 1.96
C GLU A 314 5.94 4.04 2.87
N ARG A 315 4.83 4.76 2.65
CA ARG A 315 3.60 4.58 3.44
C ARG A 315 2.96 3.20 3.29
N ILE A 316 3.17 2.53 2.14
CA ILE A 316 2.68 1.17 1.91
C ILE A 316 3.57 0.18 2.66
N VAL A 317 4.89 0.30 2.53
CA VAL A 317 5.82 -0.68 3.08
C VAL A 317 5.96 -0.57 4.60
N LEU A 318 5.93 0.65 5.15
CA LEU A 318 6.00 0.90 6.59
C LEU A 318 4.63 0.84 7.27
N GLY A 319 3.54 1.12 6.55
CA GLY A 319 2.18 1.02 7.04
C GLY A 319 1.53 -0.30 6.64
N ASP A 320 0.73 -0.25 5.57
CA ASP A 320 -0.20 -1.31 5.14
C ASP A 320 0.42 -2.70 5.11
N SER A 321 1.53 -2.88 4.42
CA SER A 321 2.12 -4.21 4.17
C SER A 321 2.62 -4.85 5.46
N TRP A 322 3.27 -4.06 6.33
CA TRP A 322 3.77 -4.54 7.61
C TRP A 322 2.62 -4.84 8.58
N ALA A 323 1.67 -3.92 8.72
CA ALA A 323 0.51 -4.12 9.60
C ALA A 323 -0.36 -5.29 9.14
N THR A 324 -0.54 -5.48 7.83
CA THR A 324 -1.30 -6.62 7.28
C THR A 324 -0.59 -7.93 7.55
N GLY A 325 0.73 -8.00 7.35
CA GLY A 325 1.48 -9.21 7.64
C GLY A 325 1.58 -9.54 9.14
N LEU A 326 1.68 -8.55 10.03
CA LEU A 326 1.57 -8.78 11.48
C LEU A 326 0.19 -9.32 11.87
N THR A 327 -0.87 -8.77 11.27
CA THR A 327 -2.23 -9.29 11.44
C THR A 327 -2.34 -10.74 10.97
N ARG A 328 -1.77 -11.06 9.80
CA ARG A 328 -1.69 -12.45 9.32
C ARG A 328 -0.94 -13.35 10.29
N ARG A 329 0.21 -12.93 10.81
CA ARG A 329 1.00 -13.70 11.78
C ARG A 329 0.15 -14.08 12.99
N ALA A 330 -0.59 -13.13 13.55
CA ALA A 330 -1.49 -13.35 14.67
C ALA A 330 -2.66 -14.27 14.32
N LEU A 331 -3.25 -14.12 13.12
CA LEU A 331 -4.32 -14.99 12.63
C LEU A 331 -3.86 -16.43 12.46
N LEU A 332 -2.66 -16.66 11.93
CA LEU A 332 -2.13 -18.01 11.76
C LEU A 332 -1.81 -18.68 13.09
N GLU A 333 -1.33 -17.94 14.10
CA GLU A 333 -1.15 -18.52 15.44
C GLU A 333 -2.49 -18.89 16.09
N ALA A 334 -3.51 -18.04 15.98
CA ALA A 334 -4.85 -18.40 16.42
C ALA A 334 -5.41 -19.60 15.65
N GLY A 335 -5.19 -19.63 14.33
CA GLY A 335 -5.58 -20.75 13.47
C GLY A 335 -4.91 -22.05 13.85
N ARG A 336 -3.61 -22.03 14.19
CA ARG A 336 -2.87 -23.19 14.68
C ARG A 336 -3.52 -23.80 15.91
N ARG A 337 -3.83 -22.98 16.93
CA ARG A 337 -4.49 -23.44 18.16
C ARG A 337 -5.88 -24.01 17.91
N LEU A 338 -6.66 -23.35 17.06
CA LEU A 338 -8.00 -23.82 16.70
C LEU A 338 -7.94 -25.14 15.92
N THR A 339 -6.92 -25.33 15.08
CA THR A 339 -6.66 -26.60 14.38
C THR A 339 -6.30 -27.71 15.36
N GLU A 340 -5.42 -27.44 16.32
CA GLU A 340 -5.03 -28.40 17.37
C GLU A 340 -6.22 -28.82 18.25
N SER A 341 -7.14 -27.89 18.50
CA SER A 341 -8.41 -28.18 19.20
C SER A 341 -9.49 -28.83 18.33
N GLY A 342 -9.23 -29.05 17.03
CA GLY A 342 -10.17 -29.65 16.07
C GLY A 342 -11.32 -28.77 15.61
N GLN A 343 -11.30 -27.47 15.93
CA GLN A 343 -12.36 -26.51 15.58
C GLN A 343 -12.28 -26.04 14.12
N ILE A 344 -11.09 -26.08 13.50
CA ILE A 344 -10.89 -25.80 12.06
C ILE A 344 -9.93 -26.83 11.45
N ASP A 345 -9.91 -26.94 10.11
CA ASP A 345 -9.07 -27.92 9.39
C ASP A 345 -7.59 -27.54 9.30
N GLN A 346 -7.32 -26.25 9.08
CA GLN A 346 -5.98 -25.72 8.85
C GLN A 346 -5.90 -24.25 9.29
N PRO A 347 -4.72 -23.75 9.69
CA PRO A 347 -4.57 -22.39 10.22
C PRO A 347 -5.05 -21.29 9.26
N GLU A 348 -4.79 -21.45 7.96
CA GLU A 348 -5.10 -20.48 6.91
C GLU A 348 -6.60 -20.28 6.70
N THR A 349 -7.44 -21.20 7.16
CA THR A 349 -8.89 -21.07 7.09
C THR A 349 -9.39 -19.90 7.94
N LEU A 350 -8.68 -19.54 9.01
CA LEU A 350 -9.13 -18.50 9.95
C LEU A 350 -9.18 -17.10 9.33
N VAL A 351 -8.45 -16.84 8.24
CA VAL A 351 -8.49 -15.53 7.55
C VAL A 351 -9.90 -15.20 7.01
N ASP A 352 -10.75 -16.21 6.83
CA ASP A 352 -12.12 -16.07 6.35
C ASP A 352 -13.17 -15.94 7.47
N ALA A 353 -12.72 -15.91 8.73
CA ALA A 353 -13.53 -15.54 9.88
C ALA A 353 -13.50 -14.02 10.12
N LYS A 354 -14.57 -13.51 10.74
CA LYS A 354 -14.66 -12.14 11.25
C LYS A 354 -13.97 -12.01 12.60
N HIS A 355 -13.62 -10.78 12.99
CA HIS A 355 -12.90 -10.52 14.24
C HIS A 355 -13.63 -11.08 15.47
N GLU A 356 -14.93 -10.81 15.60
CA GLU A 356 -15.74 -11.28 16.73
C GLU A 356 -15.95 -12.82 16.69
N GLU A 357 -16.01 -13.40 15.49
CA GLU A 357 -16.10 -14.86 15.32
C GLU A 357 -14.82 -15.54 15.85
N ILE A 358 -13.64 -14.95 15.62
CA ILE A 358 -12.36 -15.46 16.15
C ILE A 358 -12.33 -15.40 17.68
N GLY A 359 -12.81 -14.29 18.28
CA GLY A 359 -12.92 -14.16 19.73
C GLY A 359 -13.83 -15.21 20.36
N ALA A 360 -14.98 -15.49 19.72
CA ALA A 360 -15.88 -16.55 20.13
C ALA A 360 -15.21 -17.93 20.07
N LEU A 361 -14.51 -18.26 18.99
CA LEU A 361 -13.81 -19.55 18.83
C LEU A 361 -12.70 -19.74 19.87
N LEU A 362 -11.88 -18.71 20.11
CA LEU A 362 -10.78 -18.76 21.09
C LEU A 362 -11.25 -18.89 22.54
N SER A 363 -12.46 -18.39 22.84
CA SER A 363 -13.10 -18.48 24.17
C SER A 363 -13.98 -19.72 24.36
N GLY A 364 -14.12 -20.57 23.33
CA GLY A 364 -15.00 -21.74 23.35
C GLY A 364 -16.50 -21.42 23.26
N GLY A 365 -16.85 -20.21 22.81
CA GLY A 365 -18.21 -19.76 22.56
C GLY A 365 -18.79 -20.23 21.22
N SER A 366 -19.98 -19.74 20.89
CA SER A 366 -20.67 -20.07 19.64
C SER A 366 -20.13 -19.25 18.46
N GLY A 367 -19.03 -19.72 17.86
CA GLY A 367 -18.51 -19.23 16.59
C GLY A 367 -19.07 -19.99 15.37
N PRO A 368 -18.63 -19.65 14.14
CA PRO A 368 -18.96 -20.42 12.95
C PRO A 368 -18.45 -21.85 13.06
N SER A 369 -19.15 -22.80 12.44
CA SER A 369 -18.73 -24.20 12.45
C SER A 369 -17.46 -24.41 11.60
N ARG A 370 -16.80 -25.55 11.83
CA ARG A 370 -15.67 -26.01 11.02
C ARG A 370 -16.02 -26.05 9.53
N GLU A 371 -17.18 -26.60 9.21
CA GLU A 371 -17.70 -26.73 7.84
C GLU A 371 -18.01 -25.37 7.22
N GLU A 372 -18.61 -24.44 7.98
CA GLU A 372 -18.90 -23.09 7.50
C GLU A 372 -17.62 -22.33 7.13
N LEU A 373 -16.59 -22.39 7.97
CA LEU A 373 -15.31 -21.75 7.69
C LEU A 373 -14.58 -22.40 6.51
N ALA A 374 -14.60 -23.74 6.41
CA ALA A 374 -14.06 -24.45 5.26
C ALA A 374 -14.77 -24.05 3.95
N GLN A 375 -16.10 -23.90 3.98
CA GLN A 375 -16.88 -23.45 2.83
C GLN A 375 -16.52 -22.01 2.42
N ARG A 376 -16.40 -21.09 3.38
CA ARG A 376 -15.98 -19.70 3.10
C ARG A 376 -14.58 -19.65 2.50
N HIS A 377 -13.65 -20.44 3.01
CA HIS A 377 -12.29 -20.55 2.50
C HIS A 377 -12.25 -21.05 1.06
N GLN A 378 -12.95 -22.16 0.78
CA GLN A 378 -13.05 -22.69 -0.58
C GLN A 378 -13.75 -21.74 -1.54
N SER A 379 -14.80 -21.06 -1.08
CA SER A 379 -15.48 -20.00 -1.85
C SER A 379 -14.50 -18.90 -2.26
N ARG A 380 -13.66 -18.40 -1.34
CA ARG A 380 -12.66 -17.38 -1.67
C ARG A 380 -11.64 -17.85 -2.71
N LEU A 381 -11.12 -19.07 -2.56
CA LEU A 381 -10.09 -19.61 -3.46
C LEU A 381 -10.62 -19.94 -4.87
N SER A 382 -11.88 -20.37 -4.95
CA SER A 382 -12.54 -20.75 -6.21
C SER A 382 -13.22 -19.60 -6.93
N SER A 383 -13.47 -18.47 -6.25
CA SER A 383 -14.07 -17.27 -6.84
C SER A 383 -13.19 -16.67 -7.93
N ARG A 384 -13.83 -16.17 -8.99
CA ARG A 384 -13.20 -15.65 -10.21
C ARG A 384 -13.84 -14.33 -10.60
N VAL A 385 -13.03 -13.35 -11.00
CA VAL A 385 -13.52 -11.99 -11.28
C VAL A 385 -14.46 -11.98 -12.49
N GLU A 386 -14.26 -12.92 -13.41
CA GLU A 386 -15.07 -13.13 -14.61
C GLU A 386 -16.51 -13.55 -14.30
N ASN A 387 -16.75 -14.15 -13.12
CA ASN A 387 -18.08 -14.55 -12.68
C ASN A 387 -18.85 -13.42 -11.99
N MET A 388 -18.21 -12.27 -11.79
CA MET A 388 -18.78 -11.14 -11.09
C MET A 388 -19.29 -10.08 -12.08
N PRO A 389 -20.39 -9.38 -11.76
CA PRO A 389 -20.82 -8.27 -12.59
C PRO A 389 -19.75 -7.17 -12.59
N ALA A 390 -19.38 -6.65 -13.77
CA ALA A 390 -18.41 -5.55 -13.85
C ALA A 390 -18.87 -4.30 -13.08
N PHE A 391 -20.18 -4.08 -12.98
CA PHE A 391 -20.79 -2.96 -12.28
C PHE A 391 -22.01 -3.38 -11.46
N LEU A 392 -22.16 -2.78 -10.28
CA LEU A 392 -23.37 -2.89 -9.47
C LEU A 392 -24.27 -1.68 -9.76
N GLY A 393 -25.50 -1.90 -10.20
CA GLY A 393 -26.45 -0.81 -10.51
C GLY A 393 -26.32 -0.22 -11.93
N GLY A 394 -25.50 -0.83 -12.78
CA GLY A 394 -25.28 -0.43 -14.18
C GLY A 394 -23.96 0.28 -14.41
N GLU A 395 -23.56 0.40 -15.68
CA GLU A 395 -22.30 1.03 -16.08
C GLU A 395 -22.30 2.53 -15.73
N PRO A 396 -21.27 3.03 -15.02
CA PRO A 396 -21.11 4.45 -14.75
C PRO A 396 -20.71 5.17 -16.04
N GLY A 397 -21.29 6.32 -16.28
CA GLY A 397 -20.88 7.24 -17.33
C GLY A 397 -19.51 7.88 -17.01
N PRO A 398 -18.89 8.50 -18.02
CA PRO A 398 -17.57 9.10 -17.87
C PRO A 398 -17.59 10.27 -16.88
N PRO A 399 -16.44 10.61 -16.28
CA PRO A 399 -16.31 11.85 -15.50
C PRO A 399 -16.62 13.09 -16.36
N PRO A 400 -16.97 14.24 -15.75
CA PRO A 400 -17.16 15.47 -16.50
C PRO A 400 -15.87 15.84 -17.26
N PRO A 401 -15.97 16.26 -18.54
CA PRO A 401 -14.80 16.72 -19.30
C PRO A 401 -14.08 17.88 -18.62
N ASP A 402 -12.75 17.95 -18.76
CA ASP A 402 -11.90 18.95 -18.12
C ASP A 402 -12.33 20.40 -18.44
N GLU A 403 -12.77 20.67 -19.68
CA GLU A 403 -13.27 21.99 -20.11
C GLU A 403 -14.56 22.46 -19.36
N TRP A 404 -15.19 21.56 -18.59
CA TRP A 404 -16.36 21.87 -17.76
C TRP A 404 -15.94 22.40 -16.39
N LEU A 405 -14.75 22.03 -15.93
CA LEU A 405 -14.16 22.44 -14.65
C LEU A 405 -13.64 23.90 -14.74
N PRO A 406 -13.48 24.58 -13.60
CA PRO A 406 -12.81 25.87 -13.57
C PRO A 406 -11.37 25.78 -14.11
N PRO A 407 -10.83 26.84 -14.75
CA PRO A 407 -9.43 26.86 -15.16
C PRO A 407 -8.52 26.66 -13.93
N ALA A 408 -7.45 25.89 -14.14
CA ALA A 408 -6.46 25.50 -13.12
C ALA A 408 -5.38 26.56 -12.87
#